data_AF-A0A127MJY8-F1
#
_entry.id   AF-A0A127MJY8-F1
#
_cell.length_a   1.000
_cell.length_b   1.000
_cell.length_c   1.000
_cell.angle_alpha   90.00
_cell.angle_beta   90.00
_cell.angle_gamma   90.00
#
_symmetry.space_group_name_H-M   'P 1'
#
loop_
_entity.id
_entity.type
_entity.pdbx_description
1 polymer ?
#
loop_
_entity_poly.entity_id
_entity_poly.type
_entity_poly.pdbx_seq_one_letter_code
_entity_poly.pdbx_strand_id
1 'polypeptide(L)'
;MQSQNRFFDDISKVLNGLAGTVAGVGREAEAGARERAKEWFGGMDFVSRDEFEAVKEMAAKARAEADALKKRLDALEKGTAAPVKKPAAKRAATRKPAAPKAAARKASAPTTDS
;
A
#
# COMPACT_ATOMS: atom_id res chain seq x y z
N MET A 1 -57.52 50.36 4.48
CA MET A 1 -56.94 50.23 3.13
C MET A 1 -55.50 50.79 2.99
N GLN A 2 -54.98 51.67 3.87
CA GLN A 2 -53.64 52.29 3.69
C GLN A 2 -52.41 51.48 4.21
N SER A 3 -52.56 50.62 5.21
CA SER A 3 -51.44 49.89 5.83
C SER A 3 -50.89 48.76 4.95
N GLN A 4 -51.76 48.06 4.24
CA GLN A 4 -51.39 46.98 3.33
C GLN A 4 -50.53 47.48 2.16
N ASN A 5 -50.71 48.72 1.70
CA ASN A 5 -49.91 49.23 0.59
C ASN A 5 -48.46 49.55 0.98
N ARG A 6 -48.19 49.87 2.26
CA ARG A 6 -46.83 50.21 2.75
C ARG A 6 -45.92 49.00 2.91
N PHE A 7 -46.43 47.90 3.46
CA PHE A 7 -45.65 46.68 3.67
C PHE A 7 -45.14 46.08 2.34
N PHE A 8 -45.99 46.09 1.32
CA PHE A 8 -45.61 45.62 -0.01
C PHE A 8 -44.66 46.59 -0.73
N ASP A 9 -44.76 47.90 -0.49
CA ASP A 9 -43.85 48.91 -1.04
C ASP A 9 -42.45 48.81 -0.41
N ASP A 10 -42.37 48.63 0.91
CA ASP A 10 -41.11 48.40 1.62
C ASP A 10 -40.43 47.11 1.16
N ILE A 11 -41.20 46.02 1.01
CA ILE A 11 -40.71 44.75 0.45
C ILE A 11 -40.21 44.95 -0.98
N SER A 12 -40.93 45.69 -1.82
CA SER A 12 -40.53 45.96 -3.20
C SER A 12 -39.26 46.79 -3.25
N LYS A 13 -39.08 47.74 -2.34
CA LYS A 13 -37.90 48.60 -2.24
C LYS A 13 -36.69 47.81 -1.76
N VAL A 14 -36.89 46.92 -0.80
CA VAL A 14 -35.86 45.97 -0.34
C VAL A 14 -35.51 44.97 -1.44
N LEU A 15 -36.49 44.40 -2.15
CA LEU A 15 -36.27 43.48 -3.27
C LEU A 15 -35.51 44.15 -4.42
N ASN A 16 -35.84 45.38 -4.78
CA ASN A 16 -35.12 46.14 -5.80
C ASN A 16 -33.69 46.50 -5.34
N GLY A 17 -33.52 46.86 -4.07
CA GLY A 17 -32.20 47.09 -3.46
C GLY A 17 -31.34 45.82 -3.39
N LEU A 18 -31.95 44.68 -3.08
CA LEU A 18 -31.34 43.36 -3.00
C LEU A 18 -30.98 42.83 -4.40
N ALA A 19 -31.86 42.97 -5.38
CA ALA A 19 -31.59 42.59 -6.76
C ALA A 19 -30.38 43.36 -7.34
N GLY A 20 -30.24 44.65 -7.00
CA GLY A 20 -29.10 45.48 -7.39
C GLY A 20 -27.77 45.05 -6.76
N THR A 21 -27.77 44.59 -5.51
CA THR A 21 -26.57 44.08 -4.82
C THR A 21 -26.20 42.66 -5.27
N VAL A 22 -27.19 41.80 -5.56
CA VAL A 22 -26.99 40.42 -6.02
C VAL A 22 -26.31 40.35 -7.38
N ALA A 23 -26.59 41.28 -8.30
CA ALA A 23 -25.97 41.28 -9.64
C ALA A 23 -24.48 41.68 -9.63
N GLY A 24 -24.05 42.57 -8.71
CA GLY A 24 -22.65 42.97 -8.55
C GLY A 24 -21.84 41.98 -7.71
N VAL A 25 -22.40 41.55 -6.57
CA VAL A 25 -21.80 40.54 -5.69
C VAL A 25 -21.75 39.17 -6.37
N GLY A 26 -22.70 38.85 -7.27
CA GLY A 26 -22.77 37.56 -7.94
C GLY A 26 -21.53 37.21 -8.76
N ARG A 27 -20.95 38.16 -9.51
CA ARG A 27 -19.74 37.91 -10.31
C ARG A 27 -18.49 37.72 -9.46
N GLU A 28 -18.34 38.50 -8.39
CA GLU A 28 -17.22 38.39 -7.45
C GLU A 28 -17.35 37.13 -6.57
N ALA A 29 -18.58 36.80 -6.15
CA ALA A 29 -18.90 35.58 -5.42
C ALA A 29 -18.70 34.34 -6.28
N GLU A 30 -19.05 34.37 -7.57
CA GLU A 30 -18.80 33.25 -8.50
C GLU A 30 -17.29 33.01 -8.67
N ALA A 31 -16.50 34.06 -8.88
CA ALA A 31 -15.05 33.95 -8.98
C ALA A 31 -14.42 33.39 -7.69
N GLY A 32 -14.80 33.94 -6.53
CA GLY A 32 -14.31 33.47 -5.23
C GLY A 32 -14.80 32.07 -4.84
N ALA A 33 -16.03 31.70 -5.22
CA ALA A 33 -16.55 30.35 -5.03
C ALA A 33 -15.81 29.34 -5.90
N ARG A 34 -15.48 29.70 -7.15
CA ARG A 34 -14.72 28.84 -8.06
C ARG A 34 -13.28 28.64 -7.62
N GLU A 35 -12.64 29.68 -7.07
CA GLU A 35 -11.31 29.60 -6.48
C GLU A 35 -11.29 28.70 -5.24
N ARG A 36 -12.22 28.92 -4.30
CA ARG A 36 -12.38 28.03 -3.13
C ARG A 36 -12.71 26.59 -3.51
N ALA A 37 -13.54 26.39 -4.54
CA ALA A 37 -13.84 25.05 -5.03
C ALA A 37 -12.57 24.39 -5.57
N LYS A 38 -11.73 25.10 -6.34
CA LYS A 38 -10.44 24.58 -6.83
C LYS A 38 -9.48 24.26 -5.69
N GLU A 39 -9.38 25.11 -4.67
CA GLU A 39 -8.57 24.83 -3.47
C GLU A 39 -9.09 23.60 -2.71
N TRP A 40 -10.41 23.46 -2.60
CA TRP A 40 -11.03 22.33 -1.91
C TRP A 40 -10.84 21.02 -2.67
N PHE A 41 -11.02 21.02 -3.99
CA PHE A 41 -10.75 19.85 -4.84
C PHE A 41 -9.25 19.55 -4.95
N GLY A 42 -8.39 20.57 -4.95
CA GLY A 42 -6.94 20.41 -4.99
C GLY A 42 -6.32 19.94 -3.67
N GLY A 43 -6.99 20.17 -2.54
CA GLY A 43 -6.61 19.68 -1.22
C GLY A 43 -7.18 18.30 -0.87
N MET A 44 -7.94 17.67 -1.77
CA MET A 44 -8.39 16.29 -1.61
C MET A 44 -7.31 15.34 -2.12
N ASP A 45 -6.93 14.35 -1.31
CA ASP A 45 -5.99 13.27 -1.66
C ASP A 45 -6.57 12.37 -2.78
N PHE A 46 -6.57 12.86 -4.01
CA PHE A 46 -6.97 12.10 -5.18
C PHE A 46 -5.80 11.26 -5.71
N VAL A 47 -6.04 9.96 -5.87
CA VAL A 47 -5.13 9.09 -6.60
C VAL A 47 -5.28 9.39 -8.07
N SER A 48 -4.18 9.74 -8.74
CA SER A 48 -4.21 9.96 -10.18
C SER A 48 -4.54 8.68 -10.92
N ARG A 49 -5.09 8.79 -12.12
CA ARG A 49 -5.41 7.61 -12.94
C ARG A 49 -4.15 6.79 -13.23
N ASP A 50 -3.01 7.45 -13.44
CA ASP A 50 -1.76 6.78 -13.77
C ASP A 50 -1.22 5.98 -12.57
N GLU A 51 -1.27 6.53 -11.36
CA GLU A 51 -0.93 5.80 -10.13
C GLU A 51 -1.87 4.63 -9.88
N PHE A 52 -3.17 4.82 -10.14
CA PHE A 52 -4.16 3.76 -10.01
C PHE A 52 -3.86 2.60 -10.97
N GLU A 53 -3.58 2.89 -12.24
CA GLU A 53 -3.25 1.86 -13.23
C GLU A 53 -1.90 1.18 -12.89
N ALA A 54 -0.90 1.92 -12.40
CA ALA A 54 0.37 1.34 -11.94
C ALA A 54 0.17 0.36 -10.78
N VAL A 55 -0.62 0.73 -9.77
CA VAL A 55 -0.92 -0.16 -8.62
C VAL A 55 -1.76 -1.35 -9.05
N LYS A 56 -2.72 -1.16 -9.94
CA LYS A 56 -3.56 -2.24 -10.49
C LYS A 56 -2.73 -3.27 -11.26
N GLU A 57 -1.79 -2.83 -12.09
CA GLU A 57 -0.86 -3.74 -12.76
C GLU A 57 0.04 -4.48 -11.77
N MET A 58 0.58 -3.78 -10.77
CA MET A 58 1.39 -4.40 -9.72
C MET A 58 0.58 -5.45 -8.95
N ALA A 59 -0.66 -5.14 -8.59
CA ALA A 59 -1.57 -6.06 -7.90
C ALA A 59 -1.87 -7.30 -8.75
N ALA A 60 -2.11 -7.12 -10.05
CA ALA A 60 -2.34 -8.23 -10.98
C ALA A 60 -1.11 -9.15 -11.09
N LYS A 61 0.09 -8.57 -11.25
CA LYS A 61 1.35 -9.31 -11.28
C LYS A 61 1.59 -10.09 -9.98
N ALA A 62 1.43 -9.43 -8.84
CA ALA A 62 1.57 -10.05 -7.52
C ALA A 62 0.58 -11.22 -7.31
N ARG A 63 -0.67 -11.10 -7.78
CA ARG A 63 -1.66 -12.19 -7.73
C ARG A 63 -1.20 -13.40 -8.54
N ALA A 64 -0.73 -13.18 -9.76
CA ALA A 64 -0.25 -14.24 -10.64
C ALA A 64 0.97 -14.96 -10.03
N GLU A 65 1.91 -14.21 -9.47
CA GLU A 65 3.08 -14.76 -8.77
C GLU A 65 2.70 -15.56 -7.53
N ALA A 66 1.75 -15.06 -6.73
CA ALA A 66 1.24 -15.77 -5.56
C ALA A 66 0.63 -17.13 -5.94
N ASP A 67 -0.14 -17.19 -7.03
CA ASP A 67 -0.75 -18.44 -7.48
C ASP A 67 0.29 -19.41 -8.07
N ALA A 68 1.34 -18.90 -8.72
CA ALA A 68 2.47 -19.72 -9.15
C ALA A 68 3.25 -20.31 -7.96
N LEU A 69 3.48 -19.51 -6.91
CA LEU A 69 4.14 -19.95 -5.69
C LEU A 69 3.30 -20.98 -4.93
N LYS A 70 1.98 -20.78 -4.81
CA LYS A 70 1.08 -21.78 -4.21
C LYS A 70 1.16 -23.13 -4.93
N LYS A 71 1.14 -23.14 -6.27
CA LYS A 71 1.30 -24.38 -7.05
C LYS A 71 2.61 -25.09 -6.76
N ARG A 72 3.71 -24.33 -6.57
CA ARG A 72 5.01 -24.90 -6.20
C ARG A 72 4.98 -25.47 -4.78
N LEU A 73 4.37 -24.76 -3.84
CA LEU A 73 4.20 -25.24 -2.47
C LEU A 73 3.39 -26.53 -2.44
N ASP A 74 2.25 -26.58 -3.11
CA ASP A 74 1.41 -27.79 -3.19
C ASP A 74 2.18 -29.00 -3.76
N ALA A 75 3.03 -28.77 -4.77
CA ALA A 75 3.85 -29.83 -5.37
C ALA A 75 4.93 -30.34 -4.39
N LEU A 76 5.56 -29.44 -3.64
CA LEU A 76 6.58 -29.78 -2.65
C LEU A 76 5.98 -30.46 -1.42
N GLU A 77 4.84 -29.99 -0.93
CA GLU A 77 4.13 -30.58 0.21
C GLU A 77 3.68 -32.00 -0.10
N LYS A 78 3.17 -32.25 -1.32
CA LYS A 78 2.84 -33.61 -1.78
C LYS A 78 4.06 -34.52 -1.89
N GLY A 79 5.23 -33.98 -2.24
CA GLY A 79 6.50 -34.72 -2.27
C GLY A 79 7.07 -35.01 -0.88
N THR A 80 6.83 -34.13 0.10
CA THR A 80 7.36 -34.24 1.46
C THR A 80 6.46 -35.11 2.36
N ALA A 81 5.18 -35.26 2.01
CA ALA A 81 4.24 -36.17 2.68
C ALA A 81 4.38 -37.65 2.24
N ALA A 82 5.21 -37.94 1.24
CA ALA A 82 5.55 -39.33 0.91
C ALA A 82 6.46 -39.89 2.02
N PRO A 83 6.15 -41.05 2.63
CA PRO A 83 6.99 -41.63 3.67
C PRO A 83 8.36 -41.90 3.04
N VAL A 84 9.39 -41.23 3.57
CA VAL A 84 10.78 -41.48 3.23
C VAL A 84 11.00 -42.98 3.43
N LYS A 85 11.01 -43.75 2.33
CA LYS A 85 11.43 -45.15 2.35
C LYS A 85 12.90 -45.12 2.78
N LYS A 86 13.10 -45.33 4.07
CA LYS A 86 14.40 -45.48 4.74
C LYS A 86 15.25 -46.42 3.86
N PRO A 87 16.34 -45.96 3.23
CA PRO A 87 17.22 -46.88 2.54
C PRO A 87 17.76 -47.83 3.61
N ALA A 88 17.36 -49.09 3.48
CA ALA A 88 17.72 -50.16 4.39
C ALA A 88 19.23 -50.16 4.59
N ALA A 89 19.61 -50.24 5.86
CA ALA A 89 20.99 -50.33 6.32
C ALA A 89 21.75 -51.42 5.55
N LYS A 90 22.65 -51.02 4.66
CA LYS A 90 23.74 -51.87 4.18
C LYS A 90 25.02 -51.07 4.06
N ARG A 91 25.48 -50.53 5.18
CA ARG A 91 26.85 -50.02 5.39
C ARG A 91 27.22 -50.14 6.87
N ALA A 92 27.11 -51.34 7.40
CA ALA A 92 27.60 -51.71 8.73
C ALA A 92 28.24 -53.10 8.67
N ALA A 93 29.32 -53.22 7.90
CA ALA A 93 30.32 -54.26 8.06
C ALA A 93 31.63 -53.73 7.47
N THR A 94 32.73 -53.91 8.19
CA THR A 94 34.11 -53.50 7.90
C THR A 94 34.47 -52.01 8.11
N ARG A 95 34.60 -51.61 9.38
CA ARG A 95 35.76 -50.83 9.86
C ARG A 95 35.92 -51.01 11.37
N LYS A 96 36.83 -51.92 11.73
CA LYS A 96 37.30 -52.25 13.09
C LYS A 96 37.91 -51.01 13.76
N PRO A 97 37.70 -50.78 15.07
CA PRO A 97 38.24 -49.61 15.75
C PRO A 97 39.71 -49.82 16.10
N ALA A 98 40.53 -48.80 15.86
CA ALA A 98 41.89 -48.72 16.39
C ALA A 98 42.11 -47.29 16.91
N ALA A 99 42.32 -47.18 18.22
CA ALA A 99 42.85 -46.01 18.91
C ALA A 99 43.65 -46.53 20.12
N PRO A 100 44.56 -45.74 20.75
CA PRO A 100 45.23 -44.51 20.30
C PRO A 100 46.77 -44.63 20.42
N LYS A 101 47.53 -43.69 19.83
CA LYS A 101 48.90 -43.42 20.32
C LYS A 101 49.08 -41.92 20.54
N ALA A 102 49.19 -41.58 21.82
CA ALA A 102 49.63 -40.28 22.30
C ALA A 102 51.14 -40.09 22.06
N ALA A 103 51.51 -38.87 21.67
CA ALA A 103 52.76 -38.14 21.95
C ALA A 103 53.03 -37.19 20.77
N ALA A 104 53.49 -35.96 20.91
CA ALA A 104 53.63 -35.00 21.99
C ALA A 104 54.26 -33.76 21.31
N ARG A 105 53.82 -32.54 21.68
CA ARG A 105 54.63 -31.30 21.75
C ARG A 105 55.16 -30.76 20.38
N LYS A 106 55.00 -29.49 19.99
CA LYS A 106 55.35 -28.20 20.61
C LYS A 106 54.72 -27.12 19.70
N ALA A 107 53.95 -26.18 20.24
CA ALA A 107 54.39 -24.80 20.53
C ALA A 107 54.63 -23.94 19.29
N SER A 108 53.70 -23.02 19.00
CA SER A 108 53.95 -21.58 18.73
C SER A 108 52.71 -20.90 18.12
N ALA A 109 51.94 -20.21 18.95
CA ALA A 109 51.33 -18.90 18.60
C ALA A 109 52.32 -17.81 19.06
N PRO A 110 52.26 -16.52 18.67
CA PRO A 110 51.16 -15.76 18.07
C PRO A 110 51.58 -15.04 16.75
N THR A 111 50.73 -14.32 16.02
CA THR A 111 50.58 -12.83 16.04
C THR A 111 49.71 -12.51 14.80
N THR A 112 48.47 -12.02 14.96
CA THR A 112 48.00 -10.64 14.68
C THR A 112 48.12 -10.15 13.23
N ASP A 113 47.04 -9.49 12.78
CA ASP A 113 46.96 -8.40 11.79
C ASP A 113 46.45 -8.76 10.37
N SER A 114 45.15 -8.52 10.14
CA SER A 114 44.59 -7.39 9.35
C SER A 114 43.10 -7.60 9.07
#